data_AF-A0A7V1BWE0-F1
#
_entry.id   AF-A0A7V1BWE0-F1
#
_cell.length_a   1.000
_cell.length_b   1.000
_cell.length_c   1.000
_cell.angle_alpha   90.00
_cell.angle_beta   90.00
_cell.angle_gamma   90.00
#
_symmetry.space_group_name_H-M   'P 1'
#
loop_
_entity.id
_entity.type
_entity.pdbx_description
1 polymer ?
#
loop_
_entity_poly.entity_id
_entity_poly.type
_entity_poly.pdbx_seq_one_letter_code
_entity_poly.pdbx_strand_id
1 'polypeptide(L)'
;GELVSGKYPDANIINGGDLFTLHQLIKNQPVDLLLGNTHVKYIARAEDIPLIRVGFPISDRANLFHFPVMGYAGAARMVERIGNTLLERLDRDAPEERFELLL
;
A
#
# COMPACT_ATOMS: atom_id res chain seq x y z
N GLY A 1 8.77 8.67 17.88
CA GLY A 1 7.40 8.32 18.31
C GLY A 1 6.50 9.52 18.58
N GLU A 2 7.01 10.76 18.52
CA GLU A 2 6.28 11.94 19.03
C GLU A 2 5.37 12.63 17.98
N LEU A 3 5.55 12.34 16.69
CA LEU A 3 4.88 13.08 15.60
C LEU A 3 3.43 12.65 15.32
N VAL A 4 2.98 11.48 15.81
CA VAL A 4 1.67 10.90 15.45
C VAL A 4 0.81 10.54 16.68
N SER A 5 1.44 10.40 17.86
CA SER A 5 0.83 9.81 19.05
C SER A 5 -0.43 10.53 19.57
N GLY A 6 -0.57 11.83 19.31
CA GLY A 6 -1.74 12.61 19.75
C GLY A 6 -2.96 12.52 18.83
N LYS A 7 -2.82 12.04 17.58
CA LYS A 7 -3.91 12.04 16.58
C LYS A 7 -4.37 10.65 16.15
N TYR A 8 -3.48 9.66 16.17
CA TYR A 8 -3.81 8.29 15.78
C TYR A 8 -3.24 7.31 16.82
N PRO A 9 -4.02 6.97 17.86
CA PRO A 9 -3.54 6.15 18.97
C PRO A 9 -3.21 4.71 18.56
N ASP A 10 -3.83 4.22 17.47
CA ASP A 10 -3.64 2.86 16.98
C ASP A 10 -2.44 2.69 16.03
N ALA A 11 -1.74 3.79 15.71
CA ALA A 11 -0.63 3.77 14.77
C ALA A 11 0.66 3.25 15.42
N ASN A 12 1.19 2.15 14.88
CA ASN A 12 2.49 1.60 15.30
C ASN A 12 3.64 2.24 14.52
N ILE A 13 4.60 2.86 15.22
CA ILE A 13 5.81 3.43 14.62
C ILE A 13 7.01 2.56 15.01
N ILE A 14 7.63 1.93 14.02
CA ILE A 14 8.86 1.15 14.21
C ILE A 14 10.02 1.83 13.48
N ASN A 15 11.13 2.02 14.20
CA ASN A 15 12.39 2.48 13.63
C ASN A 15 13.43 1.37 13.75
N GLY A 16 14.20 1.12 12.68
CA GLY A 16 15.17 0.02 12.62
C GLY A 16 14.55 -1.38 12.49
N GLY A 17 13.24 -1.48 12.27
CA GLY A 17 12.55 -2.74 12.01
C GLY A 17 12.83 -3.26 10.60
N ASP A 18 12.80 -4.58 10.45
CA ASP A 18 12.96 -5.27 9.18
C ASP A 18 11.61 -5.71 8.59
N LEU A 19 11.66 -6.36 7.41
CA LEU A 19 10.46 -6.88 6.75
C LEU A 19 9.76 -7.99 7.55
N PHE A 20 10.52 -8.75 8.34
CA PHE A 20 9.96 -9.78 9.19
C PHE A 20 9.12 -9.16 10.31
N THR A 21 9.65 -8.12 10.96
CA THR A 21 8.94 -7.33 11.97
C THR A 21 7.67 -6.71 11.38
N LEU A 22 7.76 -6.13 10.18
CA LEU A 22 6.59 -5.60 9.46
C LEU A 22 5.54 -6.69 9.21
N HIS A 23 5.95 -7.88 8.80
CA HIS A 23 5.03 -9.00 8.57
C HIS A 23 4.33 -9.45 9.85
N GLN A 24 5.05 -9.52 10.98
CA GLN A 24 4.44 -9.84 12.28
C GLN A 24 3.39 -8.82 12.71
N LEU A 25 3.65 -7.53 12.48
CA LEU A 25 2.67 -6.48 12.76
C LEU A 25 1.40 -6.66 11.92
N ILE A 26 1.55 -6.87 10.62
CA ILE A 26 0.41 -7.02 9.70
C ILE A 26 -0.44 -8.24 10.08
N LYS A 27 0.17 -9.31 10.58
CA LYS A 27 -0.57 -10.48 11.09
C LYS A 27 -1.39 -10.18 12.35
N ASN A 28 -0.86 -9.34 13.23
CA ASN A 28 -1.57 -8.95 14.45
C ASN A 28 -2.66 -7.90 14.17
N GLN A 29 -2.41 -7.02 13.22
CA GLN A 29 -3.28 -5.92 12.81
C GLN A 29 -3.28 -5.82 11.27
N PRO A 30 -4.27 -6.43 10.61
CA PRO A 30 -4.34 -6.41 9.14
C PRO A 30 -4.57 -5.00 8.62
N VAL A 31 -4.05 -4.74 7.43
CA VAL A 31 -4.12 -3.43 6.76
C VAL A 31 -4.74 -3.57 5.37
N ASP A 32 -5.45 -2.54 4.91
CA ASP A 32 -6.14 -2.57 3.61
C ASP A 32 -5.20 -2.31 2.42
N LEU A 33 -4.06 -1.67 2.67
CA LEU A 33 -3.13 -1.25 1.63
C LEU A 33 -1.68 -1.28 2.13
N LEU A 34 -0.78 -1.81 1.30
CA LEU A 34 0.65 -1.82 1.57
C LEU A 34 1.39 -0.89 0.60
N LEU A 35 2.25 -0.02 1.14
CA LEU A 35 3.15 0.84 0.37
C LEU A 35 4.59 0.41 0.62
N GLY A 36 5.36 0.14 -0.43
CA GLY A 36 6.77 -0.22 -0.24
C GLY A 36 7.53 -0.61 -1.50
N ASN A 37 8.70 -1.20 -1.30
CA ASN A 37 9.60 -1.59 -2.38
C ASN A 37 9.29 -2.99 -2.95
N THR A 38 10.20 -3.56 -3.73
CA THR A 38 9.99 -4.89 -4.35
C THR A 38 9.92 -6.03 -3.31
N HIS A 39 10.59 -5.89 -2.17
CA HIS A 39 10.70 -6.99 -1.21
C HIS A 39 9.39 -7.23 -0.46
N VAL A 40 8.58 -6.18 -0.24
CA VAL A 40 7.27 -6.33 0.40
C VAL A 40 6.25 -7.10 -0.45
N LYS A 41 6.56 -7.43 -1.71
CA LYS A 41 5.70 -8.28 -2.56
C LYS A 41 5.41 -9.65 -1.96
N TYR A 42 6.34 -10.20 -1.17
CA TYR A 42 6.16 -11.49 -0.54
C TYR A 42 5.12 -11.42 0.59
N ILE A 43 5.14 -10.33 1.35
CA ILE A 43 4.16 -10.06 2.42
C ILE A 43 2.78 -9.81 1.81
N ALA A 44 2.72 -8.94 0.79
CA ALA A 44 1.48 -8.64 0.07
C ALA A 44 0.80 -9.89 -0.49
N ARG A 45 1.59 -10.84 -1.04
CA ARG A 45 1.06 -12.12 -1.53
C ARG A 45 0.63 -13.06 -0.40
N ALA A 46 1.36 -13.09 0.71
CA ALA A 46 1.06 -13.99 1.82
C ALA A 46 -0.23 -13.59 2.55
N GLU A 47 -0.47 -12.29 2.70
CA GLU A 47 -1.61 -11.73 3.45
C GLU A 47 -2.75 -11.25 2.53
N ASP A 48 -2.64 -11.45 1.21
CA ASP A 48 -3.59 -10.96 0.17
C ASP A 48 -3.95 -9.47 0.30
N ILE A 49 -2.92 -8.64 0.40
CA ILE A 49 -3.03 -7.18 0.56
C ILE A 49 -2.62 -6.48 -0.75
N PRO A 50 -3.43 -5.53 -1.25
CA PRO A 50 -3.05 -4.70 -2.39
C PRO A 50 -1.74 -3.93 -2.14
N LEU A 51 -0.82 -3.94 -3.11
CA LEU A 51 0.53 -3.38 -2.98
C LEU A 51 0.81 -2.29 -4.00
N ILE A 52 1.11 -1.09 -3.51
CA ILE A 52 1.61 0.02 -4.33
C ILE A 52 3.12 0.16 -4.13
N ARG A 53 3.84 0.03 -5.24
CA ARG A 53 5.31 0.14 -5.26
C ARG A 53 5.74 1.60 -5.21
N VAL A 54 6.43 1.98 -4.15
CA VAL A 54 6.97 3.31 -3.89
C VAL A 54 8.29 3.19 -3.13
N GLY A 55 9.24 4.07 -3.42
CA GLY A 55 10.57 4.07 -2.81
C GLY A 55 11.56 3.21 -3.59
N PHE A 56 12.50 2.59 -2.87
CA PHE A 56 13.65 1.90 -3.46
C PHE A 56 13.95 0.57 -2.72
N PRO A 57 14.39 -0.49 -3.41
CA PRO A 57 14.48 -0.66 -4.86
C PRO A 57 13.16 -1.18 -5.49
N ILE A 58 12.85 -0.70 -6.70
CA ILE A 58 11.76 -1.23 -7.54
C ILE A 58 12.38 -1.94 -8.75
N SER A 59 12.50 -3.26 -8.69
CA SER A 59 13.15 -4.08 -9.73
C SER A 59 12.18 -4.94 -10.53
N ASP A 60 10.95 -5.14 -10.06
CA ASP A 60 9.95 -6.01 -10.69
C ASP A 60 8.95 -5.28 -11.60
N ARG A 61 9.15 -3.98 -11.82
CA ARG A 61 8.29 -3.13 -12.64
C ARG A 61 9.14 -2.12 -13.41
N ALA A 62 8.85 -1.99 -14.70
CA ALA A 62 9.54 -1.05 -15.57
C ALA A 62 9.06 0.39 -15.34
N ASN A 63 9.96 1.36 -15.53
CA ASN A 63 9.67 2.79 -15.68
C ASN A 63 9.01 3.52 -14.50
N LEU A 64 8.78 2.86 -13.35
CA LEU A 64 8.19 3.53 -12.18
C LEU A 64 9.03 4.70 -11.66
N PHE A 65 10.34 4.67 -11.87
CA PHE A 65 11.27 5.74 -11.53
C PHE A 65 11.15 6.98 -12.42
N HIS A 66 10.53 6.87 -13.60
CA HIS A 66 10.36 8.01 -14.52
C HIS A 66 9.26 8.97 -14.04
N PHE A 67 8.32 8.47 -13.25
CA PHE A 67 7.18 9.26 -12.81
C PHE A 67 7.43 9.86 -11.42
N PRO A 68 7.07 11.14 -11.21
CA PRO A 68 7.28 11.79 -9.93
C PRO A 68 6.36 11.19 -8.86
N VAL A 69 6.88 11.12 -7.63
CA VAL A 69 6.11 10.86 -6.41
C VAL A 69 5.95 12.17 -5.59
N MET A 70 6.84 13.15 -5.82
CA MET A 70 6.87 14.42 -5.12
C MET A 70 6.21 15.55 -5.93
N GLY A 71 5.84 16.63 -5.24
CA GLY A 71 5.14 17.79 -5.81
C GLY A 71 3.67 17.53 -6.08
N TYR A 72 2.93 18.54 -6.53
CA TYR A 72 1.48 18.41 -6.79
C TYR A 72 1.17 17.34 -7.85
N ALA A 73 1.99 17.24 -8.90
CA ALA A 73 1.84 16.20 -9.92
C ALA A 73 2.07 14.79 -9.34
N GLY A 74 3.10 14.62 -8.49
CA GLY A 74 3.37 13.35 -7.83
C GLY A 74 2.29 12.96 -6.82
N ALA A 75 1.77 13.94 -6.06
CA ALA A 75 0.68 13.75 -5.13
C ALA A 75 -0.61 13.33 -5.85
N ALA A 76 -1.00 14.02 -6.93
CA ALA A 76 -2.16 13.66 -7.74
C ALA A 76 -2.05 12.22 -8.26
N ARG A 77 -0.89 11.85 -8.80
CA ARG A 77 -0.62 10.49 -9.26
C ARG A 77 -0.64 9.46 -8.13
N MET A 78 -0.16 9.81 -6.94
CA MET A 78 -0.21 8.92 -5.78
C MET A 78 -1.65 8.66 -5.33
N VAL A 79 -2.49 9.69 -5.29
CA VAL A 79 -3.92 9.55 -4.98
C VAL A 79 -4.61 8.68 -6.01
N GLU A 80 -4.37 8.91 -7.30
CA GLU A 80 -4.90 8.09 -8.40
C GLU A 80 -4.50 6.61 -8.23
N ARG A 81 -3.23 6.34 -7.95
CA ARG A 81 -2.73 4.96 -7.73
C ARG A 81 -3.38 4.31 -6.52
N ILE A 82 -3.56 5.05 -5.43
CA ILE A 82 -4.22 4.55 -4.22
C ILE A 82 -5.68 4.21 -4.50
N GLY A 83 -6.42 5.15 -5.09
CA GLY A 83 -7.82 4.97 -5.44
C GLY A 83 -8.02 3.78 -6.36
N ASN A 84 -7.33 3.74 -7.50
CA ASN A 84 -7.48 2.66 -8.48
C ASN A 84 -7.13 1.29 -7.88
N THR A 85 -6.09 1.19 -7.04
CA THR A 85 -5.71 -0.08 -6.42
C THR A 85 -6.79 -0.61 -5.46
N LEU A 86 -7.44 0.29 -4.73
CA LEU A 86 -8.53 -0.07 -3.81
C LEU A 86 -9.80 -0.44 -4.58
N LEU A 87 -10.13 0.28 -5.65
CA LEU A 87 -11.26 -0.04 -6.53
C LEU A 87 -11.05 -1.39 -7.23
N GLU A 88 -9.85 -1.66 -7.75
CA GLU A 88 -9.51 -2.97 -8.31
C GLU A 88 -9.69 -4.13 -7.31
N ARG A 89 -9.42 -3.89 -6.02
CA ARG A 89 -9.69 -4.88 -4.96
C ARG A 89 -11.18 -5.05 -4.72
N LEU A 90 -11.92 -3.94 -4.65
CA LEU A 90 -13.38 -3.97 -4.48
C LEU A 90 -14.06 -4.74 -5.61
N ASP A 91 -13.71 -4.45 -6.87
CA ASP A 91 -14.27 -5.11 -8.04
C ASP A 91 -13.92 -6.60 -8.08
N ARG A 92 -12.70 -6.96 -7.64
CA ARG A 92 -12.28 -8.37 -7.55
C ARG A 92 -13.07 -9.16 -6.51
N ASP A 93 -13.44 -8.53 -5.40
CA ASP A 93 -14.10 -9.18 -4.28
C ASP A 93 -15.63 -9.05 -4.34
N ALA A 94 -16.15 -8.24 -5.27
CA ALA A 94 -17.57 -8.02 -5.44
C ALA A 94 -18.26 -9.31 -5.90
N PRO A 95 -19.41 -9.68 -5.29
CA PRO A 95 -20.26 -10.73 -5.84
C PRO A 95 -20.81 -10.28 -7.20
N GLU A 96 -21.12 -11.22 -8.09
CA GLU A 96 -21.56 -10.94 -9.47
C GLU A 96 -22.75 -9.96 -9.55
N GLU A 97 -23.64 -9.99 -8.54
CA GLU A 97 -24.80 -9.11 -8.43
C GLU A 97 -24.46 -7.64 -8.14
N ARG A 98 -23.30 -7.38 -7.53
CA ARG A 98 -22.80 -6.03 -7.19
C ARG A 98 -21.64 -5.60 -8.09
N PHE A 99 -21.42 -6.32 -9.18
CA PHE A 99 -20.47 -5.89 -10.19
C PHE A 99 -21.09 -4.72 -10.97
N GLU A 100 -20.84 -3.51 -10.49
CA GLU A 100 -21.40 -2.30 -11.06
C GLU A 100 -20.57 -1.82 -12.26
N LEU A 101 -21.24 -1.40 -13.34
CA LEU A 101 -20.59 -0.81 -14.52
C LEU A 101 -20.01 0.59 -14.22
N LEU A 102 -20.50 1.24 -13.16
CA LEU A 102 -20.09 2.54 -12.65
C LEU A 102 -20.09 2.48 -11.13
N LEU A 103 -18.96 2.79 -10.51
CA LEU A 103 -18.77 2.96 -9.06
C LEU A 103 -19.28 4.33 -8.56
#